data_AF-A0A6G2QAB7-F1
#
_entry.id   AF-A0A6G2QAB7-F1
#
_cell.length_a   1.000
_cell.length_b   1.000
_cell.length_c   1.000
_cell.angle_alpha   90.00
_cell.angle_beta   90.00
_cell.angle_gamma   90.00
#
_symmetry.space_group_name_H-M   'P 1'
#
loop_
_entity.id
_entity.type
_entity.pdbx_description
1 polymer ?
#
loop_
_entity_poly.entity_id
_entity_poly.type
_entity_poly.pdbx_seq_one_letter_code
_entity_poly.pdbx_strand_id
1 'polypeptide(L)'
;MTKRHLADQPCIIPRDSAWVEETGWIKGVLESVAAAAYTAQTHTGDADQYVLPPLTYQVAADTLHDIYARISDEPARDGTSVLLLVVQGHELEALWSVLAVLRRARDGDGDAEELSRLVTDYVRESSRAFTDVISTLERVLTMLTLDIPAVRELATALLVKQGPSEELRQAYAQLCEVWRSVGISC
;
A
#
# COMPACT_ATOMS: atom_id res chain seq x y z
N MET A 1 4.84 -15.66 -19.49
CA MET A 1 4.86 -15.41 -18.04
C MET A 1 3.47 -15.73 -17.51
N THR A 2 3.34 -16.77 -16.70
CA THR A 2 2.06 -17.20 -16.13
C THR A 2 1.61 -16.14 -15.12
N LYS A 3 0.48 -15.46 -15.35
CA LYS A 3 -0.12 -14.53 -14.39
C LYS A 3 -0.39 -15.30 -13.11
N ARG A 4 0.43 -15.07 -12.09
CA ARG A 4 0.23 -15.66 -10.77
C ARG A 4 -0.85 -14.80 -10.13
N HIS A 5 -2.10 -15.26 -10.19
CA HIS A 5 -3.16 -14.58 -9.46
C HIS A 5 -2.80 -14.56 -7.99
N LEU A 6 -2.65 -13.37 -7.42
CA LEU A 6 -2.45 -13.26 -5.99
C LEU A 6 -3.74 -13.71 -5.31
N ALA A 7 -3.64 -14.54 -4.28
CA ALA A 7 -4.81 -14.91 -3.47
C ALA A 7 -5.17 -13.75 -2.54
N ASP A 8 -6.42 -13.68 -2.10
CA ASP A 8 -6.83 -12.73 -1.06
C ASP A 8 -6.02 -13.00 0.22
N GLN A 9 -5.47 -11.94 0.82
CA GLN A 9 -4.59 -12.07 1.98
C GLN A 9 -5.15 -11.34 3.20
N PRO A 10 -5.32 -12.04 4.35
CA PRO A 10 -5.52 -11.35 5.61
C PRO A 10 -4.25 -10.60 5.98
N CYS A 11 -4.39 -9.29 6.19
CA CYS A 11 -3.30 -8.39 6.52
C CYS A 11 -3.52 -7.86 7.93
N ILE A 12 -2.49 -7.96 8.78
CA ILE A 12 -2.46 -7.23 10.04
C ILE A 12 -1.64 -5.97 9.80
N ILE A 13 -2.24 -4.81 10.04
CA ILE A 13 -1.56 -3.52 9.88
C ILE A 13 -1.51 -2.75 11.21
N PRO A 14 -0.45 -1.97 11.46
CA PRO A 14 -0.35 -1.15 12.66
C PRO A 14 -1.31 0.03 12.58
N ARG A 15 -1.67 0.54 13.76
CA ARG A 15 -2.47 1.78 13.91
C ARG A 15 -1.64 2.98 14.36
N ASP A 16 -0.32 2.84 14.29
CA ASP A 16 0.64 3.89 14.64
C ASP A 16 0.47 5.13 13.74
N SER A 17 0.69 6.32 14.32
CA SER A 17 0.48 7.58 13.61
C SER A 17 1.42 7.79 12.42
N ALA A 18 2.68 7.34 12.52
CA ALA A 18 3.61 7.45 11.41
C ALA A 18 3.17 6.57 10.24
N TRP A 19 2.66 5.37 10.52
CA TRP A 19 2.08 4.51 9.50
C TRP A 19 0.86 5.13 8.81
N VAL A 20 -0.04 5.74 9.60
CA VAL A 20 -1.23 6.42 9.07
C VAL A 20 -0.84 7.59 8.17
N GLU A 21 0.12 8.42 8.60
CA GLU A 21 0.63 9.53 7.80
C GLU A 21 1.29 9.07 6.50
N GLU A 22 2.12 8.03 6.55
CA GLU A 22 2.78 7.48 5.36
C GLU A 22 1.77 6.91 4.37
N THR A 23 0.80 6.14 4.84
CA THR A 23 -0.27 5.56 4.01
C THR A 23 -1.13 6.65 3.39
N GLY A 24 -1.48 7.69 4.15
CA GLY A 24 -2.25 8.83 3.66
C GLY A 24 -1.51 9.63 2.60
N TRP A 25 -0.19 9.80 2.76
CA TRP A 25 0.63 10.47 1.75
C TRP A 25 0.73 9.67 0.45
N ILE A 26 1.07 8.38 0.50
CA ILE A 26 1.22 7.55 -0.71
C ILE A 26 -0.13 7.36 -1.43
N LYS A 27 -1.24 7.29 -0.68
CA LYS A 27 -2.60 7.36 -1.21
C LYS A 27 -2.78 8.62 -2.07
N GLY A 28 -2.45 9.80 -1.55
CA GLY A 28 -2.61 11.07 -2.28
C GLY A 28 -1.77 11.14 -3.57
N VAL A 29 -0.58 10.55 -3.56
CA VAL A 29 0.26 10.40 -4.76
C VAL A 29 -0.46 9.54 -5.81
N LEU A 30 -0.95 8.35 -5.44
CA LEU A 30 -1.61 7.45 -6.39
C LEU A 30 -2.96 7.99 -6.90
N GLU A 31 -3.73 8.68 -6.05
CA GLU A 31 -4.96 9.36 -6.46
C GLU A 31 -4.66 10.42 -7.54
N SER A 32 -3.56 11.15 -7.40
CA SER A 32 -3.14 12.16 -8.38
C SER A 32 -2.71 11.54 -9.70
N VAL A 33 -1.98 10.42 -9.66
CA VAL A 33 -1.59 9.67 -10.86
C VAL A 33 -2.82 9.07 -11.55
N ALA A 34 -3.75 8.48 -10.81
CA ALA A 34 -4.99 7.94 -11.34
C ALA A 34 -5.82 9.02 -12.06
N ALA A 35 -5.98 10.19 -11.43
CA ALA A 35 -6.70 11.32 -12.01
C ALA A 35 -6.03 11.83 -13.29
N ALA A 36 -4.70 11.92 -13.32
CA ALA A 36 -3.95 12.33 -14.50
C ALA A 36 -4.10 11.32 -15.65
N ALA A 37 -3.97 10.03 -15.37
CA ALA A 37 -4.13 8.96 -16.37
C ALA A 37 -5.55 8.92 -16.94
N TYR A 38 -6.57 9.09 -16.09
CA TYR A 38 -7.95 9.21 -16.54
C TYR A 38 -8.17 10.44 -17.42
N THR A 39 -7.58 11.58 -17.05
CA THR A 39 -7.68 12.83 -17.82
C THR A 39 -7.04 12.70 -19.20
N ALA A 40 -5.85 12.09 -19.29
CA ALA A 40 -5.18 11.80 -20.56
C ALA A 40 -6.06 10.92 -21.47
N GLN A 41 -6.52 9.77 -20.96
CA GLN A 41 -7.40 8.89 -21.73
C GLN A 41 -8.66 9.60 -22.24
N THR A 42 -9.31 10.40 -21.40
CA THR A 42 -10.59 11.03 -21.73
C THR A 42 -10.48 12.25 -22.63
N HIS A 43 -9.40 13.04 -22.52
CA HIS A 43 -9.28 14.32 -23.21
C HIS A 43 -8.32 14.28 -24.40
N THR A 44 -7.26 13.48 -24.35
CA THR A 44 -6.28 13.36 -25.44
C THR A 44 -6.43 12.03 -26.19
N GLY A 45 -7.16 11.07 -25.61
CA GLY A 45 -7.26 9.71 -26.15
C GLY A 45 -6.01 8.87 -25.91
N ASP A 46 -5.04 9.40 -25.17
CA ASP A 46 -3.77 8.72 -24.87
C ASP A 46 -3.89 7.95 -23.56
N ALA A 47 -4.34 6.69 -23.67
CA ALA A 47 -4.48 5.80 -22.52
C ALA A 47 -3.14 5.24 -22.01
N ASP A 48 -2.07 5.35 -22.81
CA ASP A 48 -0.78 4.74 -22.54
C ASP A 48 0.28 5.77 -22.13
N GLN A 49 -0.07 7.07 -22.08
CA GLN A 49 0.80 8.18 -21.65
C GLN A 49 1.55 7.90 -20.34
N TYR A 50 0.95 7.14 -19.42
CA TYR A 50 1.53 6.77 -18.14
C TYR A 50 1.82 5.26 -18.04
N VAL A 51 2.06 4.57 -19.15
CA VAL A 51 2.46 3.16 -19.27
C VAL A 51 1.40 2.11 -18.89
N LEU A 52 0.64 2.33 -17.82
CA LEU A 52 -0.45 1.43 -17.40
C LEU A 52 -1.82 2.01 -17.77
N PRO A 53 -2.81 1.14 -18.02
CA PRO A 53 -4.19 1.58 -18.19
C PRO A 53 -4.68 2.39 -16.97
N PRO A 54 -5.48 3.45 -17.15
CA PRO A 54 -5.98 4.28 -16.04
C PRO A 54 -6.67 3.49 -14.93
N LEU A 55 -7.38 2.43 -15.28
CA LEU A 55 -8.05 1.55 -14.32
C LEU A 55 -7.07 0.91 -13.33
N THR A 56 -5.84 0.57 -13.74
CA THR A 56 -4.84 -0.02 -12.84
C THR A 56 -4.40 0.98 -11.78
N TYR A 57 -4.21 2.25 -12.16
CA TYR A 57 -3.92 3.31 -11.19
C TYR A 57 -5.09 3.57 -10.25
N GLN A 58 -6.32 3.56 -10.79
CA GLN A 58 -7.53 3.76 -9.99
C GLN A 58 -7.69 2.66 -8.93
N VAL A 59 -7.56 1.38 -9.31
CA VAL A 59 -7.65 0.26 -8.36
C VAL A 59 -6.58 0.38 -7.28
N ALA A 60 -5.35 0.73 -7.63
CA ALA A 60 -4.27 0.92 -6.65
C ALA A 60 -4.55 2.09 -5.70
N ALA A 61 -5.06 3.21 -6.20
CA ALA A 61 -5.43 4.38 -5.41
C ALA A 61 -6.60 4.08 -4.45
N ASP A 62 -7.67 3.45 -4.97
CA ASP A 62 -8.84 3.05 -4.18
C ASP A 62 -8.46 2.06 -3.07
N THR A 63 -7.57 1.10 -3.36
CA THR A 63 -7.05 0.16 -2.35
C THR A 63 -6.41 0.91 -1.18
N LEU A 64 -5.52 1.86 -1.47
CA LEU A 64 -4.87 2.67 -0.42
C LEU A 64 -5.84 3.61 0.28
N HIS A 65 -6.83 4.12 -0.45
CA HIS A 65 -7.91 4.93 0.12
C HIS A 65 -8.70 4.14 1.16
N ASP A 66 -9.14 2.93 0.83
CA ASP A 66 -9.91 2.07 1.72
C ASP A 66 -9.10 1.65 2.94
N ILE A 67 -7.82 1.29 2.76
CA ILE A 67 -6.91 1.00 3.88
C ILE A 67 -6.81 2.22 4.79
N TYR A 68 -6.56 3.40 4.22
CA TYR A 68 -6.43 4.66 4.97
C TYR A 68 -7.71 5.01 5.74
N ALA A 69 -8.87 4.94 5.09
CA ALA A 69 -10.15 5.20 5.73
C ALA A 69 -10.38 4.27 6.93
N ARG A 70 -10.06 2.98 6.78
CA ARG A 70 -10.21 1.99 7.86
C ARG A 70 -9.28 2.25 9.05
N ILE A 71 -8.02 2.62 8.81
CA ILE A 71 -7.10 2.94 9.91
C ILE A 71 -7.43 4.27 10.59
N SER A 72 -8.06 5.22 9.89
CA SER A 72 -8.44 6.53 10.42
C SER A 72 -9.78 6.53 11.16
N ASP A 73 -10.80 5.80 10.70
CA ASP A 73 -12.18 5.91 11.19
C ASP A 73 -12.46 5.13 12.49
N GLU A 74 -11.76 4.03 12.75
CA GLU A 74 -12.05 3.23 13.94
C GLU A 74 -11.32 3.83 15.15
N PRO A 75 -11.92 4.38 16.22
CA PRO A 75 -11.16 4.64 17.44
C PRO A 75 -10.51 3.32 17.89
N ALA A 76 -9.28 3.34 18.42
CA ALA A 76 -8.62 2.15 18.96
C ALA A 76 -9.44 1.61 20.14
N ARG A 77 -10.49 0.86 19.84
CA ARG A 77 -11.32 0.19 20.83
C ARG A 77 -10.39 -0.77 21.55
N ASP A 78 -10.34 -0.60 22.87
CA ASP A 78 -9.62 -1.47 23.79
C ASP A 78 -8.08 -1.39 23.74
N GLY A 79 -7.52 -0.30 23.20
CA GLY A 79 -6.06 -0.13 23.12
C GLY A 79 -5.38 -1.07 22.11
N THR A 80 -6.17 -1.66 21.21
CA THR A 80 -5.67 -2.53 20.15
C THR A 80 -4.80 -1.73 19.17
N SER A 81 -3.51 -2.06 19.12
CA SER A 81 -2.50 -1.39 18.30
C SER A 81 -2.50 -1.82 16.83
N VAL A 82 -3.38 -2.74 16.43
CA VAL A 82 -3.42 -3.36 15.11
C VAL A 82 -4.84 -3.44 14.55
N LEU A 83 -4.95 -3.55 13.22
CA LEU A 83 -6.19 -3.76 12.48
C LEU A 83 -6.05 -4.98 11.55
N LEU A 84 -7.10 -5.81 11.48
CA LEU A 84 -7.21 -6.88 10.49
C LEU A 84 -7.94 -6.36 9.25
N LEU A 85 -7.30 -6.49 8.09
CA LEU A 85 -7.88 -6.22 6.78
C LEU A 85 -7.81 -7.47 5.90
N VAL A 86 -8.61 -7.48 4.84
CA VAL A 86 -8.47 -8.44 3.74
C VAL A 86 -8.26 -7.62 2.48
N VAL A 87 -7.11 -7.79 1.83
CA VAL A 87 -6.82 -7.17 0.54
C VAL A 87 -7.00 -8.22 -0.53
N GLN A 88 -7.76 -7.88 -1.56
CA GLN A 88 -8.08 -8.78 -2.66
C GLN A 88 -6.85 -8.98 -3.54
N GLY A 89 -6.76 -10.17 -4.16
CA GLY A 89 -5.65 -10.50 -5.06
C GLY A 89 -5.40 -9.46 -6.17
N HIS A 90 -6.48 -9.00 -6.79
CA HIS A 90 -6.41 -8.04 -7.90
C HIS A 90 -5.98 -6.63 -7.45
N GLU A 91 -6.30 -6.23 -6.22
CA GLU A 91 -5.87 -4.98 -5.60
C GLU A 91 -4.35 -5.00 -5.38
N LEU A 92 -3.83 -6.12 -4.85
CA LEU A 92 -2.39 -6.33 -4.72
C LEU A 92 -1.68 -6.33 -6.07
N GLU A 93 -2.24 -6.99 -7.09
CA GLU A 93 -1.69 -7.00 -8.45
C GLU A 93 -1.58 -5.59 -9.03
N ALA A 94 -2.59 -4.74 -8.79
CA ALA A 94 -2.56 -3.34 -9.22
C ALA A 94 -1.43 -2.56 -8.53
N LEU A 95 -1.31 -2.66 -7.20
CA LEU A 95 -0.24 -2.01 -6.43
C LEU A 95 1.16 -2.46 -6.89
N TRP A 96 1.36 -3.76 -7.11
CA TRP A 96 2.63 -4.30 -7.65
C TRP A 96 2.93 -3.79 -9.06
N SER A 97 1.90 -3.67 -9.92
CA SER A 97 2.05 -3.16 -11.29
C SER A 97 2.48 -1.70 -11.27
N VAL A 98 1.85 -0.87 -10.43
CA VAL A 98 2.23 0.54 -10.24
C VAL A 98 3.65 0.66 -9.71
N LEU A 99 4.03 -0.14 -8.70
CA LEU A 99 5.40 -0.14 -8.17
C LEU A 99 6.42 -0.50 -9.26
N ALA A 100 6.13 -1.48 -10.11
CA ALA A 100 7.02 -1.89 -11.19
C ALA A 100 7.27 -0.76 -12.19
N VAL A 101 6.22 -0.01 -12.56
CA VAL A 101 6.35 1.12 -13.49
C VAL A 101 7.04 2.31 -12.84
N LEU A 102 6.78 2.60 -11.56
CA LEU A 102 7.52 3.64 -10.83
C LEU A 102 9.03 3.34 -10.77
N ARG A 103 9.42 2.08 -10.56
CA ARG A 103 10.83 1.68 -10.61
C ARG A 103 11.44 1.89 -12.00
N ARG A 104 10.72 1.51 -13.07
CA ARG A 104 11.16 1.81 -14.46
C ARG A 104 11.34 3.31 -14.69
N ALA A 105 10.38 4.12 -14.25
CA ALA A 105 10.43 5.59 -14.35
C ALA A 105 11.65 6.18 -13.62
N ARG A 106 11.97 5.70 -12.41
CA ARG A 106 13.19 6.06 -11.66
C ARG A 106 14.45 5.72 -12.44
N ASP A 107 14.46 4.57 -13.10
CA ASP A 107 15.62 4.05 -13.81
C ASP A 107 15.82 4.68 -15.20
N GLY A 108 15.02 5.72 -15.54
CA GLY A 108 15.17 6.51 -16.76
C GLY A 108 14.53 5.86 -17.99
N ASP A 109 13.55 4.99 -17.80
CA ASP A 109 12.78 4.42 -18.90
C ASP A 109 11.99 5.51 -19.64
N GLY A 110 12.27 5.68 -20.94
CA GLY A 110 11.65 6.70 -21.78
C GLY A 110 10.13 6.54 -21.92
N ASP A 111 9.61 5.32 -21.86
CA ASP A 111 8.16 5.09 -21.91
C ASP A 111 7.46 5.65 -20.66
N ALA A 112 8.19 5.77 -19.54
CA ALA A 112 7.68 6.21 -18.25
C ALA A 112 8.10 7.64 -17.89
N GLU A 113 8.64 8.41 -18.83
CA GLU A 113 9.14 9.78 -18.61
C GLU A 113 8.04 10.69 -18.06
N GLU A 114 6.84 10.62 -18.63
CA GLU A 114 5.73 11.49 -18.25
C GLU A 114 5.18 11.15 -16.85
N LEU A 115 5.19 9.86 -16.47
CA LEU A 115 4.92 9.45 -15.10
C LEU A 115 5.99 9.96 -14.14
N SER A 116 7.27 9.85 -14.51
CA SER A 116 8.40 10.36 -13.73
C SER A 116 8.24 11.84 -13.44
N ARG A 117 7.91 12.63 -14.48
CA ARG A 117 7.66 14.06 -14.39
C ARG A 117 6.49 14.39 -13.46
N LEU A 118 5.35 13.74 -13.65
CA LEU A 118 4.15 13.95 -12.84
C LEU A 118 4.41 13.71 -11.34
N VAL A 119 5.02 12.57 -11.00
CA VAL A 119 5.30 12.23 -9.61
C VAL A 119 6.35 13.17 -9.02
N THR A 120 7.37 13.54 -9.78
CA THR A 120 8.39 14.51 -9.36
C THR A 120 7.77 15.88 -9.07
N ASP A 121 6.86 16.34 -9.92
CA ASP A 121 6.12 17.59 -9.71
C ASP A 121 5.27 17.54 -8.44
N TYR A 122 4.60 16.41 -8.17
CA TYR A 122 3.80 16.21 -6.96
C TYR A 122 4.66 16.24 -5.67
N VAL A 123 5.76 15.48 -5.64
CA VAL A 123 6.56 15.35 -4.41
C VAL A 123 7.39 16.59 -4.10
N ARG A 124 7.67 17.43 -5.09
CA ARG A 124 8.43 18.67 -4.96
C ARG A 124 7.87 19.60 -3.87
N GLU A 125 6.55 19.71 -3.76
CA GLU A 125 5.90 20.58 -2.77
C GLU A 125 6.03 20.03 -1.34
N SER A 126 6.18 18.71 -1.20
CA SER A 126 6.31 18.01 0.08
C SER A 126 7.75 17.87 0.57
N SER A 127 8.74 18.45 -0.13
CA SER A 127 10.17 18.25 0.14
C SER A 127 10.61 16.78 0.18
N ARG A 128 9.86 15.90 -0.50
CA ARG A 128 10.16 14.47 -0.65
C ARG A 128 10.73 14.20 -2.04
N ALA A 129 11.48 13.11 -2.16
CA ALA A 129 12.03 12.64 -3.42
C ALA A 129 11.10 11.63 -4.09
N PHE A 130 11.22 11.47 -5.41
CA PHE A 130 10.54 10.41 -6.16
C PHE A 130 10.81 9.02 -5.55
N THR A 131 12.04 8.79 -5.06
CA THR A 131 12.44 7.54 -4.40
C THR A 131 11.67 7.25 -3.12
N ASP A 132 11.14 8.27 -2.45
CA ASP A 132 10.32 8.10 -1.23
C ASP A 132 8.96 7.48 -1.57
N VAL A 133 8.44 7.73 -2.79
CA VAL A 133 7.19 7.13 -3.28
C VAL A 133 7.38 5.64 -3.45
N ILE A 134 8.46 5.24 -4.13
CA ILE A 134 8.83 3.83 -4.31
C ILE A 134 9.02 3.16 -2.95
N SER A 135 9.84 3.75 -2.08
CA SER A 135 10.20 3.14 -0.80
C SER A 135 8.99 3.01 0.14
N THR A 136 8.05 3.96 0.09
CA THR A 136 6.81 3.90 0.87
C THR A 136 5.87 2.85 0.31
N LEU A 137 5.68 2.78 -1.02
CA LEU A 137 4.85 1.75 -1.64
C LEU A 137 5.43 0.34 -1.43
N GLU A 138 6.76 0.17 -1.45
CA GLU A 138 7.45 -1.07 -1.11
C GLU A 138 7.16 -1.52 0.33
N ARG A 139 7.21 -0.60 1.29
CA ARG A 139 6.87 -0.90 2.69
C ARG A 139 5.41 -1.30 2.84
N VAL A 140 4.49 -0.58 2.20
CA VAL A 140 3.06 -0.94 2.16
C VAL A 140 2.86 -2.34 1.60
N LEU A 141 3.40 -2.62 0.41
CA LEU A 141 3.28 -3.93 -0.20
C LEU A 141 3.89 -5.04 0.66
N THR A 142 5.01 -4.77 1.34
CA THR A 142 5.64 -5.74 2.25
C THR A 142 4.72 -6.11 3.40
N MET A 143 3.95 -5.16 3.94
CA MET A 143 3.00 -5.44 5.02
C MET A 143 1.75 -6.14 4.53
N LEU A 144 1.21 -5.70 3.39
CA LEU A 144 0.02 -6.31 2.81
C LEU A 144 0.27 -7.73 2.29
N THR A 145 1.53 -8.10 2.07
CA THR A 145 1.91 -9.43 1.58
C THR A 145 2.61 -10.29 2.64
N LEU A 146 2.59 -9.86 3.91
CA LEU A 146 3.28 -10.56 4.97
C LEU A 146 2.58 -11.88 5.32
N ASP A 147 3.15 -12.99 4.84
CA ASP A 147 2.64 -14.33 5.09
C ASP A 147 3.52 -15.09 6.11
N ILE A 148 3.35 -14.77 7.39
CA ILE A 148 4.00 -15.47 8.51
C ILE A 148 2.96 -16.12 9.43
N PRO A 149 3.32 -17.18 10.18
CA PRO A 149 2.40 -17.83 11.11
C PRO A 149 1.74 -16.85 12.10
N ALA A 150 2.51 -15.88 12.61
CA ALA A 150 2.02 -14.86 13.53
C ALA A 150 0.85 -14.02 12.96
N VAL A 151 0.88 -13.70 11.67
CA VAL A 151 -0.23 -12.97 11.00
C VAL A 151 -1.49 -13.81 11.00
N ARG A 152 -1.39 -15.10 10.67
CA ARG A 152 -2.54 -16.02 10.64
C ARG A 152 -3.11 -16.25 12.04
N GLU A 153 -2.25 -16.35 13.04
CA GLU A 153 -2.63 -16.52 14.44
C GLU A 153 -3.36 -15.28 14.98
N LEU A 154 -2.80 -14.09 14.78
CA LEU A 154 -3.43 -12.83 15.15
C LEU A 154 -4.73 -12.59 14.39
N ALA A 155 -4.78 -12.88 13.08
CA ALA A 155 -5.99 -12.77 12.29
C ALA A 155 -7.10 -13.68 12.83
N THR A 156 -6.77 -14.94 13.14
CA THR A 156 -7.73 -15.89 13.73
C THR A 156 -8.26 -15.39 15.06
N ALA A 157 -7.37 -14.93 15.96
CA ALA A 157 -7.76 -14.40 17.26
C ALA A 157 -8.65 -13.16 17.17
N LEU A 158 -8.35 -12.24 16.26
CA LEU A 158 -9.17 -11.06 16.01
C LEU A 158 -10.56 -11.44 15.45
N LEU A 159 -10.63 -12.41 14.54
CA LEU A 159 -11.90 -12.90 13.97
C LEU A 159 -12.79 -13.57 15.02
N VAL A 160 -12.21 -14.39 15.90
CA VAL A 160 -12.96 -15.10 16.96
C VAL A 160 -13.13 -14.28 18.24
N LYS A 161 -12.61 -13.04 18.28
CA LYS A 161 -12.60 -12.16 19.47
C LYS A 161 -11.98 -12.83 20.69
N GLN A 162 -10.88 -13.56 20.47
CA GLN A 162 -10.14 -14.21 21.54
C GLN A 162 -9.54 -13.16 22.49
N GLY A 163 -9.62 -13.41 23.79
CA GLY A 163 -8.97 -12.57 24.80
C GLY A 163 -7.43 -12.69 24.75
N PRO A 164 -6.70 -11.79 25.43
CA PRO A 164 -5.24 -11.82 25.45
C PRO A 164 -4.71 -13.14 26.02
N SER A 165 -3.76 -13.76 25.31
CA SER A 165 -3.03 -14.96 25.74
C SER A 165 -1.51 -14.78 25.60
N GLU A 166 -0.72 -15.71 26.13
CA GLU A 166 0.73 -15.67 25.98
C GLU A 166 1.15 -15.84 24.51
N GLU A 167 0.47 -16.76 23.82
CA GLU A 167 0.69 -17.07 22.41
C GLU A 167 0.42 -15.85 21.53
N LEU A 168 -0.67 -15.12 21.80
CA LEU A 168 -0.98 -13.88 21.08
C LEU A 168 0.02 -12.76 21.34
N ARG A 169 0.55 -12.66 22.57
CA ARG A 169 1.63 -11.72 22.87
C ARG A 169 2.91 -12.08 22.11
N GLN A 170 3.23 -13.36 22.02
CA GLN A 170 4.39 -13.84 21.27
C GLN A 170 4.23 -13.61 19.76
N ALA A 171 3.06 -13.91 19.19
CA ALA A 171 2.74 -13.64 17.79
C ALA A 171 2.82 -12.14 17.48
N TYR A 172 2.29 -11.29 18.36
CA TYR A 172 2.40 -9.83 18.22
C TYR A 172 3.86 -9.35 18.29
N ALA A 173 4.66 -9.89 19.22
CA ALA A 173 6.08 -9.55 19.32
C ALA A 173 6.87 -9.94 18.05
N GLN A 174 6.60 -11.12 17.47
CA GLN A 174 7.19 -11.56 16.20
C GLN A 174 6.79 -10.64 15.04
N LEU A 175 5.51 -10.26 14.97
CA LEU A 175 5.03 -9.32 13.96
C LEU A 175 5.74 -7.96 14.07
N CYS A 176 5.92 -7.47 15.30
CA CYS A 176 6.64 -6.24 15.57
C CYS A 176 8.12 -6.28 15.20
N GLU A 177 8.79 -7.44 15.34
CA GLU A 177 10.16 -7.60 14.85
C GLU A 177 10.25 -7.45 13.33
N VAL A 178 9.28 -8.03 12.62
CA VAL A 178 9.21 -7.89 11.16
C VAL A 178 8.94 -6.44 10.75
N TRP A 179 7.99 -5.76 11.39
CA TRP A 179 7.72 -4.34 11.12
C TRP A 179 8.93 -3.45 11.40
N ARG A 180 9.64 -3.67 12.51
CA ARG A 180 10.86 -2.93 12.81
C ARG A 180 11.95 -3.14 11.76
N SER A 181 12.04 -4.33 11.15
CA SER A 181 13.01 -4.61 10.09
C SER A 181 12.78 -3.80 8.81
N VAL A 182 11.55 -3.30 8.60
CA VAL A 182 11.16 -2.45 7.47
C VAL A 182 10.93 -0.98 7.86
N GLY A 183 11.34 -0.59 9.08
CA GLY A 183 11.31 0.79 9.55
C GLY A 183 9.98 1.24 10.15
N ILE A 184 9.13 0.31 10.59
CA ILE A 184 7.82 0.60 11.17
C ILE A 184 7.84 0.38 12.68
N SER A 185 7.26 1.32 13.41
CA SER A 185 7.20 1.30 14.87
C SER A 185 6.12 0.34 15.39
N CYS A 186 6.50 -0.36 16.47
CA CYS A 186 5.64 -0.93 17.50
C CYS A 186 6.09 -0.29 18.83
#